data_AF-A0A8S4QXH4-F1
#
_entry.id   AF-A0A8S4QXH4-F1
#
_cell.length_a   1.000
_cell.length_b   1.000
_cell.length_c   1.000
_cell.angle_alpha   90.00
_cell.angle_beta   90.00
_cell.angle_gamma   90.00
#
_symmetry.space_group_name_H-M   'P 1'
#
loop_
_entity.id
_entity.type
_entity.pdbx_description
1 polymer ?
#
loop_
_entity_poly.entity_id
_entity_poly.type
_entity_poly.pdbx_seq_one_letter_code
_entity_poly.pdbx_strand_id
1 'polypeptide(L)'
;SSPDSLSERSGGEARGASAAPSSLHKLAVPLARCEVPEVRDAAVAACGHINPDALKDLFEELVPLLREAVDRKQENMRRRRRRDALRLNLNKMLLIIAQRKTFATR
;
A
#
# COMPACT_ATOMS: atom_id res chain seq x y z
N SER A 1 -10.54 -31.23 -36.93
CA SER A 1 -10.10 -31.54 -35.57
C SER A 1 -8.64 -31.15 -35.39
N SER A 2 -8.32 -30.60 -34.21
CA SER A 2 -6.99 -30.17 -33.70
C SER A 2 -6.53 -28.75 -34.11
N PRO A 3 -5.77 -28.03 -33.24
CA PRO A 3 -6.13 -27.60 -31.88
C PRO A 3 -5.85 -26.10 -31.65
N ASP A 4 -6.36 -25.61 -30.52
CA ASP A 4 -6.28 -24.26 -29.96
C ASP A 4 -4.90 -23.93 -29.35
N SER A 5 -4.65 -22.63 -29.12
CA SER A 5 -3.68 -22.03 -28.18
C SER A 5 -2.19 -22.04 -28.58
N LEU A 6 -1.42 -20.97 -28.41
CA LEU A 6 -1.25 -20.17 -27.19
C LEU A 6 -0.96 -18.70 -27.54
N SER A 7 -1.85 -17.81 -27.11
CA SER A 7 -1.56 -16.39 -26.96
C SER A 7 -0.41 -16.25 -25.96
N GLU A 8 0.68 -15.67 -26.41
CA GLU A 8 1.85 -15.30 -25.62
C GLU A 8 1.37 -14.51 -24.39
N ARG A 9 1.35 -15.18 -23.23
CA ARG A 9 1.20 -14.51 -21.95
C ARG A 9 2.37 -13.53 -21.84
N SER A 10 2.10 -12.25 -22.02
CA SER A 10 3.01 -11.18 -21.61
C SER A 10 3.06 -11.18 -20.08
N GLY A 11 3.77 -12.16 -19.55
CA GLY A 11 4.05 -12.34 -18.14
C GLY A 11 5.53 -12.14 -17.94
N GLY A 12 5.93 -10.96 -17.45
CA GLY A 12 7.26 -10.85 -16.87
C GLY A 12 7.97 -9.50 -16.85
N GLU A 13 7.35 -8.35 -17.10
CA GLU A 13 8.05 -7.06 -16.91
C GLU A 13 8.05 -6.54 -15.46
N ALA A 14 7.67 -7.38 -14.49
CA ALA A 14 7.77 -7.04 -13.05
C ALA A 14 9.03 -7.60 -12.38
N ARG A 15 9.97 -8.22 -13.13
CA ARG A 15 11.21 -8.75 -12.57
C ARG A 15 12.31 -7.70 -12.66
N GLY A 16 12.38 -6.86 -11.63
CA GLY A 16 13.59 -6.12 -11.31
C GLY A 16 13.71 -4.75 -11.95
N ALA A 17 12.64 -3.94 -11.95
CA ALA A 17 12.85 -2.51 -11.91
C ALA A 17 13.69 -2.23 -10.66
N SER A 18 14.97 -1.87 -10.85
CA SER A 18 15.93 -1.46 -9.83
C SER A 18 15.19 -0.87 -8.64
N ALA A 19 15.11 -1.60 -7.52
CA ALA A 19 14.44 -1.15 -6.32
C ALA A 19 15.25 -0.01 -5.71
N ALA A 20 15.12 1.18 -6.29
CA ALA A 20 15.65 2.39 -5.70
C ALA A 20 14.84 2.64 -4.42
N PRO A 21 15.46 3.00 -3.28
CA PRO A 21 14.73 3.35 -2.05
C PRO A 21 13.62 4.38 -2.30
N SER A 22 13.83 5.26 -3.28
CA SER A 22 12.85 6.27 -3.73
C SER A 22 11.58 5.68 -4.33
N SER A 23 11.59 4.45 -4.85
CA SER A 23 10.43 3.79 -5.49
C SER A 23 9.56 2.98 -4.52
N LEU A 24 9.93 2.91 -3.23
CA LEU A 24 9.21 2.10 -2.24
C LEU A 24 7.74 2.53 -2.08
N HIS A 25 7.44 3.83 -2.25
CA HIS A 25 6.06 4.34 -2.22
C HIS A 25 5.14 3.65 -3.23
N LYS A 26 5.66 3.24 -4.39
CA LYS A 26 4.89 2.53 -5.44
C LYS A 26 4.40 1.16 -5.00
N LEU A 27 5.02 0.59 -3.96
CA LEU A 27 4.63 -0.69 -3.38
C LEU A 27 3.68 -0.54 -2.19
N ALA A 28 3.33 0.69 -1.78
CA ALA A 28 2.50 0.92 -0.60
C ALA A 28 1.13 0.23 -0.69
N VAL A 29 0.45 0.32 -1.83
CA VAL A 29 -0.85 -0.30 -2.05
C VAL A 29 -0.81 -1.83 -2.01
N PRO A 30 0.03 -2.52 -2.81
CA PRO A 30 0.09 -3.99 -2.77
C PRO A 30 0.57 -4.51 -1.41
N LEU A 31 1.50 -3.83 -0.74
CA LEU A 31 1.99 -4.26 0.58
C LEU A 31 0.96 -4.06 1.70
N ALA A 32 0.19 -2.96 1.67
CA ALA A 32 -0.89 -2.74 2.63
C ALA A 32 -2.01 -3.80 2.53
N ARG A 33 -2.15 -4.44 1.36
CA ARG A 33 -3.11 -5.52 1.09
C ARG A 33 -2.50 -6.92 1.16
N CYS A 34 -1.20 -7.04 1.45
CA CYS A 34 -0.53 -8.33 1.56
C CYS A 34 -1.22 -9.19 2.63
N GLU A 35 -1.46 -10.47 2.34
CA GLU A 35 -2.12 -11.38 3.27
C GLU A 35 -1.21 -11.78 4.43
N VAL A 36 0.11 -11.81 4.21
CA VAL A 36 1.14 -12.12 5.21
C VAL A 36 1.28 -10.95 6.19
N PRO A 37 0.88 -11.11 7.46
CA PRO A 37 0.88 -10.01 8.44
C PRO A 37 2.25 -9.38 8.66
N GLU A 38 3.30 -10.19 8.73
CA GLU A 38 4.66 -9.74 9.03
C GLU A 38 5.20 -8.85 7.90
N VAL A 39 4.90 -9.20 6.65
CA VAL A 39 5.27 -8.40 5.47
C VAL A 39 4.52 -7.08 5.47
N ARG A 40 3.22 -7.10 5.76
CA ARG A 40 2.38 -5.91 5.84
C ARG A 40 2.84 -4.96 6.95
N ASP A 41 3.16 -5.50 8.12
CA ASP A 41 3.65 -4.71 9.26
C ASP A 41 5.02 -4.09 8.97
N ALA A 42 5.94 -4.85 8.36
CA ALA A 42 7.22 -4.32 7.90
C ALA A 42 7.05 -3.19 6.86
N ALA A 43 6.12 -3.34 5.93
CA ALA A 43 5.83 -2.32 4.93
C ALA A 43 5.21 -1.05 5.54
N VAL A 44 4.27 -1.21 6.47
CA VAL A 44 3.67 -0.10 7.23
C VAL A 44 4.75 0.66 7.99
N ALA A 45 5.68 -0.04 8.65
CA ALA A 45 6.80 0.57 9.32
C ALA A 45 7.71 1.32 8.33
N ALA A 46 8.14 0.66 7.24
CA ALA A 46 9.00 1.27 6.23
C ALA A 46 8.39 2.53 5.60
N CYS A 47 7.11 2.51 5.25
CA CYS A 47 6.39 3.69 4.75
C CYS A 47 6.23 4.77 5.84
N GLY A 48 6.07 4.38 7.11
CA GLY A 48 6.10 5.32 8.23
C GLY A 48 7.44 6.04 8.38
N HIS A 49 8.53 5.36 7.98
CA HIS A 49 9.90 5.89 7.98
C HIS A 49 10.27 6.69 6.71
N ILE A 50 9.30 7.02 5.86
CA ILE A 50 9.53 7.81 4.64
C ILE A 50 10.22 9.15 4.93
N ASN A 51 11.03 9.61 3.97
CA ASN A 51 11.63 10.95 4.02
C ASN A 51 10.59 12.02 3.59
N PRO A 52 10.79 13.29 3.96
CA PRO A 52 9.87 14.37 3.58
C PRO A 52 9.71 14.55 2.07
N ASP A 53 10.77 14.35 1.29
CA ASP A 53 10.77 14.58 -0.15
C ASP A 53 9.86 13.60 -0.91
N ALA A 54 9.73 12.37 -0.44
CA ALA A 54 8.88 11.32 -1.01
C ALA A 54 7.50 11.21 -0.34
N LEU A 55 7.20 12.07 0.65
CA LEU A 55 5.92 12.01 1.37
C LEU A 55 4.73 12.25 0.45
N LYS A 56 4.84 13.21 -0.48
CA LYS A 56 3.79 13.51 -1.45
C LYS A 56 3.47 12.30 -2.32
N ASP A 57 4.50 11.65 -2.87
CA ASP A 57 4.34 10.49 -3.75
C ASP A 57 3.73 9.31 -2.99
N LEU A 58 4.12 9.09 -1.73
CA LEU A 58 3.46 8.10 -0.86
C LEU A 58 1.96 8.42 -0.69
N PHE A 59 1.61 9.68 -0.42
CA PHE A 59 0.22 10.04 -0.21
C PHE A 59 -0.65 9.87 -1.46
N GLU A 60 -0.10 10.16 -2.64
CA GLU A 60 -0.79 9.91 -3.92
C GLU A 60 -1.18 8.42 -4.06
N GLU A 61 -0.27 7.52 -3.71
CA GLU A 61 -0.53 6.07 -3.71
C GLU A 61 -1.52 5.65 -2.62
N LEU A 62 -1.56 6.33 -1.47
CA LEU A 62 -2.44 6.00 -0.35
C LEU A 62 -3.88 6.50 -0.53
N VAL A 63 -4.16 7.45 -1.44
CA VAL A 63 -5.51 8.04 -1.61
C VAL A 63 -6.62 6.99 -1.76
N PRO A 64 -6.49 5.94 -2.59
CA PRO A 64 -7.54 4.93 -2.73
C PRO A 64 -7.80 4.16 -1.44
N LEU A 65 -6.74 3.85 -0.68
CA LEU A 65 -6.84 3.16 0.61
C LEU A 65 -7.49 4.03 1.69
N LEU A 66 -7.13 5.32 1.72
CA LEU A 66 -7.73 6.29 2.63
C LEU A 66 -9.22 6.45 2.34
N ARG A 67 -9.62 6.56 1.07
CA ARG A 67 -11.02 6.63 0.65
C ARG A 67 -11.80 5.38 1.08
N GLU A 68 -11.24 4.20 0.89
CA GLU A 68 -11.83 2.93 1.36
C GLU A 68 -11.99 2.91 2.89
N ALA A 69 -10.96 3.34 3.62
CA ALA A 69 -10.95 3.36 5.07
C ALA A 69 -11.99 4.33 5.66
N VAL A 70 -12.25 5.47 5.02
CA VAL A 70 -13.23 6.46 5.51
C VAL A 70 -14.65 6.25 4.99
N ASP A 71 -14.88 5.29 4.10
CA ASP A 71 -16.23 4.99 3.61
C ASP A 71 -17.17 4.70 4.80
N ARG A 72 -18.36 5.28 4.79
CA ARG A 72 -19.38 5.17 5.84
C ARG A 72 -20.62 4.39 5.41
N LYS A 73 -20.61 3.78 4.21
CA LYS A 73 -21.71 2.95 3.73
C LYS A 73 -21.99 1.76 4.65
N GLN A 74 -23.26 1.37 4.69
CA GLN A 74 -23.70 0.15 5.36
C GLN A 74 -23.07 -1.06 4.68
N GLU A 75 -22.52 -1.97 5.48
CA GLU A 75 -21.78 -3.12 4.98
C GLU A 75 -21.95 -4.33 5.90
N ASN A 76 -21.68 -5.52 5.38
CA ASN A 76 -21.68 -6.73 6.18
C ASN A 76 -20.43 -6.83 7.06
N MET A 77 -20.50 -7.71 8.08
CA MET A 77 -19.43 -7.91 9.07
C MET A 77 -18.07 -8.28 8.45
N ARG A 78 -18.05 -9.01 7.33
CA ARG A 78 -16.81 -9.41 6.65
C ARG A 78 -16.10 -8.21 6.03
N ARG A 79 -16.84 -7.34 5.33
CA ARG A 79 -16.28 -6.08 4.77
C ARG A 79 -15.81 -5.15 5.87
N ARG A 80 -16.59 -5.03 6.95
CA ARG A 80 -16.23 -4.24 8.14
C ARG A 80 -14.89 -4.67 8.74
N ARG A 81 -14.70 -5.97 9.01
CA ARG A 81 -13.44 -6.49 9.55
C ARG A 81 -12.23 -6.17 8.67
N ARG A 82 -12.37 -6.30 7.34
CA ARG A 82 -11.31 -5.95 6.38
C ARG A 82 -10.98 -4.46 6.43
N ARG A 83 -12.00 -3.61 6.49
CA ARG A 83 -11.84 -2.15 6.57
C ARG A 83 -11.24 -1.72 7.91
N ASP A 84 -11.59 -2.37 9.01
CA ASP A 84 -11.02 -2.08 10.33
C ASP A 84 -9.52 -2.46 10.38
N ALA A 85 -9.13 -3.57 9.76
CA ALA A 85 -7.71 -3.92 9.60
C ALA A 85 -6.96 -2.89 8.74
N LEU A 86 -7.54 -2.45 7.63
CA LEU A 86 -6.97 -1.40 6.79
C LEU A 86 -6.80 -0.08 7.56
N ARG A 87 -7.83 0.34 8.31
CA ARG A 87 -7.79 1.52 9.19
C ARG A 87 -6.67 1.42 10.20
N LEU A 88 -6.50 0.26 10.85
CA LEU A 88 -5.44 0.07 11.83
C LEU A 88 -4.05 0.27 11.20
N ASN A 89 -3.81 -0.33 10.03
CA ASN A 89 -2.53 -0.24 9.34
C ASN A 89 -2.22 1.20 8.89
N LEU A 90 -3.21 1.89 8.31
CA LEU A 90 -3.06 3.30 7.91
C LEU A 90 -2.82 4.21 9.12
N ASN A 91 -3.55 4.04 10.21
CA ASN A 91 -3.34 4.83 11.43
C ASN A 91 -1.94 4.62 12.01
N LYS A 92 -1.45 3.38 12.07
CA LYS A 92 -0.09 3.07 12.51
C LYS A 92 0.95 3.80 11.64
N MET A 93 0.80 3.74 10.31
CA MET A 93 1.69 4.41 9.37
C MET A 93 1.70 5.93 9.61
N LEU A 94 0.52 6.55 9.62
CA LEU A 94 0.35 8.00 9.80
C LEU A 94 0.88 8.47 11.16
N LEU A 95 0.70 7.66 12.21
CA LEU A 95 1.24 7.93 13.53
C LEU A 95 2.78 7.97 13.51
N ILE A 96 3.44 7.02 12.84
CA ILE A 96 4.91 7.01 12.73
C ILE A 96 5.39 8.26 11.98
N ILE A 97 4.74 8.62 10.87
CA ILE A 97 5.07 9.83 10.09
C ILE A 97 4.93 11.09 10.98
N ALA A 98 3.86 11.17 11.77
CA ALA A 98 3.63 12.29 12.69
C ALA A 98 4.67 12.35 13.81
N GLN A 99 5.00 11.22 14.44
CA GLN A 99 6.02 11.13 15.50
C GLN A 99 7.40 11.56 14.99
N ARG A 100 7.70 11.29 13.72
CA ARG A 100 8.93 11.71 13.05
C ARG A 100 8.91 13.16 12.56
N LYS A 101 7.80 13.87 12.75
CA LYS A 101 7.59 15.26 12.30
C LYS A 101 7.73 15.46 10.79
N THR A 102 7.61 14.40 10.00
CA THR A 102 7.76 14.44 8.55
C THR A 102 6.65 15.28 7.88
N PHE A 103 5.46 15.34 8.49
CA PHE A 103 4.37 16.22 8.02
C PHE A 103 4.71 17.71 8.09
N ALA A 104 5.55 18.11 9.05
CA ALA A 104 5.86 19.50 9.34
C ALA A 104 7.12 20.00 8.61
N THR A 105 7.72 19.19 7.74
CA THR A 105 9.01 19.51 7.11
C THR A 105 8.88 20.39 5.85
N ARG A 106 7.83 21.21 5.74
CA ARG A 106 7.75 22.31 4.77
C ARG A 106 7.01 23.49 5.37
#